data_AF-A0A0Q6NRG7-F1
#
_entry.id   AF-A0A0Q6NRG7-F1
#
_cell.length_a   1.000
_cell.length_b   1.000
_cell.length_c   1.000
_cell.angle_alpha   90.00
_cell.angle_beta   90.00
_cell.angle_gamma   90.00
#
_symmetry.space_group_name_H-M   'P 1'
#
loop_
_entity.id
_entity.type
_entity.pdbx_description
1 polymer ?
#
loop_
_entity_poly.entity_id
_entity_poly.type
_entity_poly.pdbx_seq_one_letter_code
_entity_poly.pdbx_strand_id
1 'polypeptide(L)'
;MSGLNDQARGITLALVETGCRPSELCNIAPENIFLDEELPYIHVSPRDTTEFKTRWQDRRIPLVGVAMEVFRRHPNGFPRYRDREDNYAAATNRYLRRQGLWPGPRHSLYSFRLSFMDRMAEHGVDWELTKVLMGYRFDRRTWLFSDTVPLRHCQKALSALALDFDPAIV
;
A
#
# COMPACT_ATOMS: atom_id res chain seq x y z
N MET A 1 6.42 3.86 -17.30
CA MET A 1 5.37 4.79 -16.82
C MET A 1 5.73 6.27 -17.02
N SER A 2 6.45 6.64 -18.09
CA SER A 2 6.97 7.99 -18.32
C SER A 2 5.90 9.08 -18.52
N GLY A 3 4.69 8.71 -18.94
CA GLY A 3 3.57 9.64 -19.13
C GLY A 3 2.79 10.00 -17.85
N LEU A 4 3.15 9.41 -16.70
CA LEU A 4 2.63 9.83 -15.39
C LEU A 4 3.63 10.74 -14.70
N ASN A 5 3.11 11.75 -14.00
CA ASN A 5 3.94 12.54 -13.09
C ASN A 5 4.46 11.66 -11.96
N ASP A 6 5.52 12.14 -11.34
CA ASP A 6 6.30 11.45 -10.32
C ASP A 6 5.44 10.89 -9.18
N GLN A 7 4.57 11.69 -8.57
CA GLN A 7 3.71 11.24 -7.47
C GLN A 7 2.65 10.21 -7.90
N ALA A 8 2.08 10.34 -9.10
CA ALA A 8 1.13 9.33 -9.60
C ALA A 8 1.83 7.98 -9.83
N ARG A 9 3.07 8.02 -10.33
CA ARG A 9 3.90 6.83 -10.49
C ARG A 9 4.24 6.23 -9.14
N GLY A 10 4.73 7.03 -8.20
CA GLY A 10 5.04 6.62 -6.84
C GLY A 10 3.86 5.94 -6.14
N ILE A 11 2.67 6.56 -6.14
CA ILE A 11 1.46 5.95 -5.56
C ILE A 11 1.17 4.60 -6.23
N THR A 12 1.20 4.52 -7.56
CA THR A 12 0.89 3.28 -8.30
C THR A 12 1.86 2.16 -7.95
N LEU A 13 3.16 2.44 -7.89
CA LEU A 13 4.18 1.47 -7.52
C LEU A 13 4.05 1.03 -6.06
N ALA A 14 3.80 1.97 -5.14
CA ALA A 14 3.57 1.63 -3.73
C ALA A 14 2.32 0.77 -3.52
N LEU A 15 1.26 0.91 -4.33
CA LEU A 15 0.08 0.03 -4.25
C LEU A 15 0.45 -1.45 -4.45
N VAL A 16 1.47 -1.74 -5.27
CA VAL A 16 1.88 -3.11 -5.59
C VAL A 16 2.28 -3.84 -4.32
N GLU A 17 3.18 -3.27 -3.51
CA GLU A 17 3.77 -3.97 -2.35
C GLU A 17 3.17 -3.63 -0.99
N THR A 18 2.29 -2.63 -0.91
CA THR A 18 1.65 -2.26 0.36
C THR A 18 0.24 -2.82 0.50
N GLY A 19 -0.41 -3.15 -0.62
CA GLY A 19 -1.83 -3.49 -0.62
C GLY A 19 -2.75 -2.36 -0.14
N CYS A 20 -2.26 -1.13 0.05
CA CYS A 20 -3.07 -0.01 0.48
C CYS A 20 -4.20 0.30 -0.51
N ARG A 21 -5.23 0.99 -0.04
CA ARG A 21 -6.20 1.63 -0.92
C ARG A 21 -5.54 2.84 -1.59
N PRO A 22 -5.91 3.17 -2.83
CA PRO A 22 -5.47 4.40 -3.50
C PRO A 22 -5.59 5.65 -2.63
N SER A 23 -6.71 5.82 -1.94
CA SER A 23 -6.98 6.97 -1.07
C SER A 23 -6.12 7.00 0.19
N GLU A 24 -5.71 5.84 0.72
CA GLU A 24 -4.80 5.78 1.88
C GLU A 24 -3.42 6.33 1.50
N LEU A 25 -2.89 5.95 0.33
CA LEU A 25 -1.61 6.46 -0.15
C LEU A 25 -1.70 7.92 -0.60
N CYS A 26 -2.74 8.32 -1.32
CA CYS A 26 -2.94 9.73 -1.72
C CYS A 26 -2.92 10.68 -0.50
N ASN A 27 -3.44 10.20 0.63
CA ASN A 27 -3.59 11.00 1.85
C ASN A 27 -2.57 10.68 2.94
N ILE A 28 -1.53 9.89 2.62
CA ILE A 28 -0.48 9.59 3.59
C ILE A 28 0.23 10.88 4.02
N ALA A 29 0.52 10.92 5.31
CA ALA A 29 1.18 12.02 5.97
C ALA A 29 2.69 11.79 6.04
N PRO A 30 3.53 12.83 5.95
CA PRO A 30 4.96 12.70 6.27
C PRO A 30 5.20 12.04 7.63
N GLU A 31 4.43 12.44 8.66
CA GLU A 31 4.52 11.91 10.01
C GLU A 31 4.11 10.43 10.16
N ASN A 32 3.54 9.83 9.10
CA ASN A 32 3.16 8.43 9.05
C ASN A 32 4.12 7.58 8.19
N ILE A 33 5.27 8.14 7.78
CA ILE A 33 6.29 7.46 6.99
C ILE A 33 7.57 7.37 7.82
N PHE A 34 7.94 6.15 8.20
CA PHE A 34 9.05 5.88 9.13
C PHE A 34 10.19 5.19 8.39
N LEU A 35 11.11 6.00 7.83
CA LEU A 35 12.23 5.49 7.01
C LEU A 35 13.49 5.13 7.81
N ASP A 36 13.69 5.76 8.97
CA ASP A 36 14.91 5.64 9.78
C ASP A 36 14.82 4.53 10.84
N GLU A 37 13.71 3.78 10.86
CA GLU A 37 13.51 2.65 11.77
C GLU A 37 14.30 1.43 11.33
N GLU A 38 14.65 0.53 12.27
CA GLU A 38 15.30 -0.76 11.95
C GLU A 38 14.50 -1.54 10.89
N LEU A 39 13.17 -1.43 10.95
CA LEU A 39 12.23 -2.00 10.01
C LEU A 39 11.36 -0.87 9.44
N PRO A 40 11.74 -0.22 8.33
CA PRO A 40 10.98 0.91 7.80
C PRO A 40 9.54 0.53 7.45
N TYR A 41 8.60 1.42 7.73
CA TYR A 41 7.17 1.16 7.55
C TYR A 41 6.37 2.42 7.29
N ILE A 42 5.16 2.23 6.77
CA ILE A 42 4.12 3.26 6.79
C ILE A 42 3.05 2.92 7.81
N HIS A 43 2.55 3.93 8.51
CA HIS A 43 1.41 3.80 9.41
C HIS A 43 0.15 4.27 8.69
N VAL A 44 -0.69 3.32 8.30
CA VAL A 44 -2.00 3.66 7.77
C VAL A 44 -2.94 3.83 8.95
N SER A 45 -3.15 5.09 9.32
CA SER A 45 -4.08 5.50 10.36
C SER A 45 -5.33 6.13 9.73
N PRO A 46 -6.52 5.86 10.30
CA PRO A 46 -7.70 6.64 9.96
C PRO A 46 -7.52 8.11 10.36
N ARG A 47 -7.12 8.99 9.43
CA ARG A 47 -7.20 10.46 9.64
C ARG A 47 -8.66 10.90 9.88
N ASP A 48 -8.86 11.93 10.70
CA ASP A 48 -10.09 12.43 11.37
C ASP A 48 -11.35 12.77 10.55
N THR A 49 -11.48 12.38 9.27
CA THR A 49 -12.47 13.01 8.37
C THR A 49 -13.70 12.20 7.98
N THR A 50 -13.96 10.99 8.51
CA THR A 50 -15.27 10.33 8.30
C THR A 50 -15.71 9.42 9.46
N GLU A 51 -16.99 9.55 9.84
CA GLU A 51 -17.69 8.93 11.00
C GLU A 51 -17.75 7.38 11.02
N PHE A 52 -17.10 6.69 10.07
CA PHE A 52 -17.23 5.24 9.89
C PHE A 52 -15.89 4.48 9.89
N LYS A 53 -14.83 5.02 10.51
CA LYS A 53 -13.52 4.36 10.55
C LYS A 53 -13.41 3.45 11.78
N THR A 54 -13.33 2.14 11.52
CA THR A 54 -13.16 1.12 12.57
C THR A 54 -11.68 0.96 12.92
N ARG A 55 -11.39 0.68 14.20
CA ARG A 55 -10.04 0.42 14.76
C ARG A 55 -9.16 -0.58 14.00
N TRP A 56 -9.76 -1.36 13.09
CA TRP A 56 -9.08 -2.37 12.27
C TRP A 56 -8.33 -1.78 11.07
N GLN A 57 -8.63 -0.54 10.70
CA GLN A 57 -7.94 0.14 9.59
C GLN A 57 -6.57 0.67 10.02
N ASP A 58 -6.37 0.89 11.33
CA ASP A 58 -5.09 1.26 11.92
C ASP A 58 -4.11 0.08 11.83
N ARG A 59 -3.06 0.26 11.03
CA ARG A 59 -2.06 -0.79 10.80
C ARG A 59 -0.74 -0.21 10.34
N ARG A 60 0.33 -0.92 10.69
CA ARG A 60 1.69 -0.66 10.19
C ARG A 60 2.01 -1.64 9.08
N ILE A 61 2.51 -1.11 7.96
CA ILE A 61 2.86 -1.90 6.77
C ILE A 61 4.36 -1.71 6.52
N PRO A 62 5.18 -2.75 6.71
CA PRO A 62 6.60 -2.70 6.37
C PRO A 62 6.83 -2.31 4.91
N LEU A 63 7.84 -1.48 4.68
CA LEU A 63 8.27 -1.09 3.35
C LEU A 63 9.25 -2.12 2.80
N VAL A 64 8.88 -2.76 1.69
CA VAL A 64 9.67 -3.77 0.98
C VAL A 64 9.63 -3.51 -0.52
N GLY A 65 10.55 -4.13 -1.26
CA GLY A 65 10.59 -4.06 -2.73
C GLY A 65 10.53 -2.63 -3.26
N VAL A 66 9.75 -2.41 -4.31
CA VAL A 66 9.62 -1.09 -4.95
C VAL A 66 9.02 -0.04 -4.03
N ALA A 67 8.20 -0.42 -3.04
CA ALA A 67 7.59 0.55 -2.12
C ALA A 67 8.63 1.23 -1.22
N MET A 68 9.69 0.53 -0.80
CA MET A 68 10.80 1.15 -0.06
C MET A 68 11.42 2.30 -0.86
N GLU A 69 11.73 2.06 -2.14
CA GLU A 69 12.35 3.06 -3.00
C GLU A 69 11.42 4.23 -3.29
N VAL A 70 10.12 3.96 -3.50
CA VAL A 70 9.11 5.00 -3.65
C VAL A 70 9.13 5.94 -2.45
N PHE A 71 9.07 5.42 -1.23
CA PHE A 71 8.99 6.26 -0.04
C PHE A 71 10.31 6.95 0.29
N ARG A 72 11.46 6.39 -0.08
CA ARG A 72 12.76 7.09 -0.05
C ARG A 72 12.77 8.34 -0.94
N ARG A 73 12.13 8.28 -2.11
CA ARG A 73 12.00 9.45 -3.02
C ARG A 73 10.87 10.40 -2.62
N HIS A 74 9.86 9.89 -1.93
CA HIS A 74 8.70 10.64 -1.48
C HIS A 74 8.55 10.64 0.06
N PRO A 75 9.55 11.14 0.82
CA PRO A 75 9.49 11.13 2.28
C PRO A 75 8.34 12.00 2.83
N ASN A 76 7.87 12.97 2.03
CA ASN A 76 6.75 13.85 2.38
C ASN A 76 5.38 13.33 1.88
N GLY A 77 5.31 12.09 1.41
CA GLY A 77 4.13 11.52 0.76
C GLY A 77 3.82 12.18 -0.58
N PHE A 78 2.52 12.33 -0.88
CA PHE A 78 2.05 12.72 -2.21
C PHE A 78 1.15 13.98 -2.19
N PRO A 79 1.71 15.16 -1.86
CA PRO A 79 0.93 16.39 -1.66
C PRO A 79 0.10 16.84 -2.88
N ARG A 80 0.47 16.42 -4.10
CA ARG A 80 -0.31 16.71 -5.32
C ARG A 80 -1.70 16.07 -5.29
N TYR A 81 -1.81 14.91 -4.64
CA TYR A 81 -2.99 14.05 -4.65
C TYR A 81 -3.69 13.95 -3.30
N ARG A 82 -3.23 14.68 -2.29
CA ARG A 82 -3.93 14.83 -1.01
C ARG A 82 -5.32 15.44 -1.25
N ASP A 83 -6.34 14.78 -0.71
CA ASP A 83 -7.78 15.06 -0.87
C ASP A 83 -8.21 15.17 -2.35
N ARG A 84 -7.46 14.51 -3.24
CA ARG A 84 -7.62 14.55 -4.70
C ARG A 84 -7.44 13.16 -5.32
N GLU A 85 -7.88 12.13 -4.62
CA GLU A 85 -7.78 10.73 -5.05
C GLU A 85 -8.53 10.47 -6.37
N ASP A 86 -9.63 11.17 -6.63
CA ASP A 86 -10.37 11.05 -7.89
C ASP A 86 -9.55 11.55 -9.08
N ASN A 87 -8.79 12.63 -8.89
CA ASN A 87 -7.90 13.17 -9.92
C ASN A 87 -6.73 12.23 -10.19
N TYR A 88 -6.15 11.64 -9.13
CA TYR A 88 -5.16 10.58 -9.26
C TYR A 88 -5.74 9.39 -10.04
N ALA A 89 -6.90 8.89 -9.61
CA ALA A 89 -7.51 7.71 -10.17
C ALA A 89 -7.88 7.89 -11.64
N ALA A 90 -8.46 9.04 -12.01
CA ALA A 90 -8.82 9.35 -13.38
C ALA A 90 -7.60 9.47 -14.30
N ALA A 91 -6.53 10.14 -13.85
CA ALA A 91 -5.30 10.30 -14.63
C ALA A 91 -4.59 8.95 -14.85
N THR A 92 -4.40 8.19 -13.77
CA THR A 92 -3.66 6.93 -13.80
C THR A 92 -4.43 5.83 -14.53
N ASN A 93 -5.74 5.66 -14.29
CA ASN A 93 -6.53 4.68 -15.04
C ASN A 93 -6.55 4.98 -16.54
N ARG A 94 -6.64 6.27 -16.93
CA ARG A 94 -6.59 6.68 -18.34
C ARG A 94 -5.24 6.34 -18.97
N TYR A 95 -4.15 6.61 -18.26
CA TYR A 95 -2.80 6.24 -18.71
C TYR A 95 -2.68 4.73 -18.92
N LEU A 96 -2.99 3.93 -17.89
CA LEU A 96 -2.86 2.46 -17.94
C LEU A 96 -3.73 1.85 -19.05
N ARG A 97 -4.95 2.35 -19.26
CA ARG A 97 -5.82 1.92 -20.38
C ARG A 97 -5.23 2.26 -21.73
N ARG A 98 -4.75 3.49 -21.93
CA ARG A 98 -4.13 3.92 -23.19
C ARG A 98 -2.87 3.12 -23.52
N GLN A 99 -2.17 2.62 -22.52
CA GLN A 99 -0.96 1.80 -22.69
C GLN A 99 -1.26 0.29 -22.76
N GLY A 100 -2.53 -0.14 -22.67
CA GLY A 100 -2.88 -1.56 -22.70
C GLY A 100 -2.37 -2.36 -21.49
N LEU A 101 -2.10 -1.69 -20.36
CA LEU A 101 -1.49 -2.31 -19.18
C LEU A 101 -2.49 -3.02 -18.26
N TRP A 102 -3.78 -2.96 -18.57
CA TRP A 102 -4.79 -3.72 -17.85
C TRP A 102 -5.01 -5.09 -18.50
N PRO A 103 -5.06 -6.19 -17.71
CA PRO A 103 -5.37 -7.51 -18.26
C PRO A 103 -6.76 -7.60 -18.90
N GLY A 104 -7.67 -6.67 -18.57
CA GLY A 104 -9.01 -6.62 -19.14
C GLY A 104 -9.85 -5.44 -18.61
N PRO A 105 -11.05 -5.22 -19.16
CA PRO A 105 -11.84 -3.99 -18.94
C PRO A 105 -12.38 -3.82 -17.51
N ARG A 106 -12.45 -4.91 -16.74
CA ARG A 106 -12.90 -4.91 -15.34
C ARG A 106 -11.83 -4.44 -14.35
N HIS A 107 -10.58 -4.31 -14.79
CA HIS A 107 -9.48 -3.91 -13.92
C HIS A 107 -9.43 -2.39 -13.72
N SER A 108 -9.01 -2.01 -12.52
CA SER A 108 -8.82 -0.63 -12.09
C SER A 108 -7.66 -0.57 -11.10
N LEU A 109 -7.33 0.62 -10.62
CA LEU A 109 -6.34 0.78 -9.54
C LEU A 109 -6.61 -0.10 -8.31
N TYR A 110 -7.86 -0.41 -8.00
CA TYR A 110 -8.19 -1.30 -6.89
C TYR A 110 -7.71 -2.75 -7.14
N SER A 111 -7.53 -3.14 -8.40
CA SER A 111 -7.01 -4.45 -8.77
C SER A 111 -5.57 -4.69 -8.28
N PHE A 112 -4.75 -3.66 -8.09
CA PHE A 112 -3.43 -3.83 -7.48
C PHE A 112 -3.52 -4.39 -6.05
N ARG A 113 -4.47 -3.87 -5.27
CA ARG A 113 -4.73 -4.36 -3.92
C ARG A 113 -5.30 -5.78 -3.90
N LEU A 114 -6.15 -6.14 -4.86
CA LEU A 114 -6.61 -7.52 -5.01
C LEU A 114 -5.46 -8.46 -5.38
N SER A 115 -4.63 -8.07 -6.34
CA SER A 115 -3.45 -8.85 -6.74
C SER A 115 -2.46 -9.02 -5.59
N PHE A 116 -2.25 -7.99 -4.75
CA PHE A 116 -1.46 -8.11 -3.53
C PHE A 116 -2.04 -9.18 -2.56
N MET A 117 -3.36 -9.20 -2.38
CA MET A 117 -4.04 -10.21 -1.57
C MET A 117 -3.93 -11.62 -2.16
N ASP A 118 -4.07 -11.75 -3.47
CA ASP A 118 -3.91 -13.02 -4.17
C ASP A 118 -2.48 -13.55 -4.03
N ARG A 119 -1.46 -12.68 -4.19
CA ARG A 119 -0.04 -13.04 -3.96
C ARG A 119 0.22 -13.51 -2.54
N MET A 120 -0.38 -12.86 -1.53
CA MET A 120 -0.31 -13.32 -0.14
C MET A 120 -0.85 -14.75 0.01
N ALA A 121 -2.00 -15.05 -0.59
CA ALA A 121 -2.58 -16.39 -0.57
C ALA A 121 -1.69 -17.41 -1.29
N GLU A 122 -1.13 -17.07 -2.46
CA GLU A 122 -0.23 -17.93 -3.23
C GLU A 122 1.04 -18.31 -2.45
N HIS A 123 1.53 -17.43 -1.57
CA HIS A 123 2.71 -17.69 -0.73
C HIS A 123 2.36 -18.27 0.64
N GLY A 124 1.10 -18.67 0.87
CA GLY A 124 0.66 -19.28 2.12
C GLY A 124 0.68 -18.33 3.32
N VAL A 125 0.52 -17.02 3.09
CA VAL A 125 0.37 -16.03 4.17
C VAL A 125 -0.94 -16.32 4.91
N ASP A 126 -0.83 -16.42 6.23
CA ASP A 126 -1.98 -16.68 7.10
C ASP A 126 -3.12 -15.66 6.89
N TRP A 127 -4.37 -16.13 6.99
CA TRP A 127 -5.54 -15.29 6.74
C TRP A 127 -5.71 -14.19 7.79
N GLU A 128 -5.35 -14.42 9.05
CA GLU A 128 -5.38 -13.38 10.08
C GLU A 128 -4.34 -12.29 9.79
N LEU A 129 -3.14 -12.68 9.37
CA LEU A 129 -2.11 -11.73 8.92
C LEU A 129 -2.57 -10.95 7.69
N THR A 130 -3.18 -11.62 6.71
CA THR A 130 -3.77 -10.98 5.53
C THR A 130 -4.82 -9.95 5.92
N LYS A 131 -5.74 -10.29 6.85
CA LYS A 131 -6.74 -9.35 7.35
C LYS A 131 -6.12 -8.14 8.02
N VAL A 132 -5.06 -8.33 8.80
CA VAL A 132 -4.31 -7.24 9.46
C VAL A 132 -3.70 -6.31 8.41
N LEU A 133 -2.96 -6.84 7.43
CA LEU A 133 -2.31 -6.04 6.38
C LEU A 133 -3.32 -5.34 5.45
N MET A 134 -4.46 -5.98 5.20
CA MET A 134 -5.56 -5.42 4.42
C MET A 134 -6.43 -4.45 5.25
N GLY A 135 -6.32 -4.38 6.57
CA GLY A 135 -7.22 -3.58 7.39
C GLY A 135 -8.67 -4.08 7.35
N TYR A 136 -8.86 -5.40 7.22
CA TYR A 136 -10.15 -6.06 7.38
C TYR A 136 -10.45 -6.29 8.86
N ARG A 137 -11.72 -6.49 9.20
CA ARG A 137 -12.12 -6.84 10.57
C ARG A 137 -11.49 -8.19 10.95
N PHE A 138 -10.74 -8.21 12.05
CA PHE A 138 -10.13 -9.42 12.60
C PHE A 138 -10.36 -9.49 14.10
N ASP A 139 -10.14 -10.67 14.71
CA ASP A 139 -10.16 -10.80 16.16
C ASP A 139 -8.74 -10.57 16.72
N ARG A 140 -8.57 -9.54 17.53
CA ARG A 140 -7.28 -9.23 18.18
C ARG A 140 -6.85 -10.32 19.17
N ARG A 141 -7.80 -11.12 19.69
CA ARG A 141 -7.52 -12.19 20.66
C ARG A 141 -6.66 -13.32 20.09
N THR A 142 -6.53 -13.40 18.76
CA THR A 142 -5.64 -14.36 18.10
C THR A 142 -4.17 -14.17 18.50
N TRP A 143 -3.76 -12.95 18.88
CA TRP A 143 -2.38 -12.64 19.26
C TRP A 143 -2.30 -12.33 20.77
N LEU A 144 -2.26 -13.39 21.59
CA LEU A 144 -2.39 -13.35 23.05
C LEU A 144 -1.37 -12.44 23.80
N PHE A 145 -0.21 -12.18 23.21
CA PHE A 145 0.89 -11.45 23.87
C PHE A 145 1.18 -10.05 23.29
N SER A 146 0.52 -9.67 22.18
CA SER A 146 0.76 -8.39 21.52
C SER A 146 -0.55 -7.81 21.01
N ASP A 147 -0.84 -6.55 21.35
CA ASP A 147 -2.04 -5.83 20.87
C ASP A 147 -2.09 -5.65 19.35
N THR A 148 -0.97 -5.94 18.66
CA THR A 148 -0.79 -5.89 17.22
C THR A 148 0.09 -7.04 16.72
N VAL A 149 0.03 -7.36 15.43
CA VAL A 149 0.96 -8.32 14.83
C VAL A 149 2.38 -7.74 14.85
N PRO A 150 3.41 -8.48 15.30
CA PRO A 150 4.78 -8.01 15.30
C PRO A 150 5.25 -7.56 13.90
N LEU A 151 5.81 -6.36 13.79
CA LEU A 151 6.19 -5.77 12.50
C LEU A 151 7.20 -6.63 11.72
N ARG A 152 8.10 -7.31 12.42
CA ARG A 152 9.06 -8.26 11.84
C ARG A 152 8.37 -9.47 11.19
N HIS A 153 7.25 -9.94 11.74
CA HIS A 153 6.47 -11.02 11.16
C HIS A 153 5.82 -10.58 9.84
N CYS A 154 5.23 -9.37 9.83
CA CYS A 154 4.72 -8.76 8.61
C CYS A 154 5.84 -8.59 7.57
N GLN A 155 7.00 -8.06 7.96
CA GLN A 155 8.10 -7.78 7.04
C GLN A 155 8.62 -9.07 6.39
N LYS A 156 8.77 -10.15 7.17
CA LYS A 156 9.18 -11.46 6.63
C LYS A 156 8.20 -11.95 5.57
N ALA A 157 6.90 -11.87 5.83
CA ALA A 157 5.87 -12.25 4.87
C ALA A 157 5.93 -11.38 3.61
N LEU A 158 5.96 -10.05 3.77
CA LEU A 158 5.98 -9.12 2.63
C LEU A 158 7.27 -9.20 1.81
N SER A 159 8.42 -9.44 2.43
CA SER A 159 9.70 -9.57 1.72
C SER A 159 9.73 -10.80 0.82
N ALA A 160 9.04 -11.88 1.20
CA ALA A 160 8.90 -13.07 0.36
C ALA A 160 7.98 -12.85 -0.84
N LEU A 161 7.10 -11.84 -0.79
CA LEU A 161 6.16 -11.49 -1.86
C LEU A 161 6.74 -10.48 -2.85
N ALA A 162 7.75 -9.71 -2.42
CA ALA A 162 8.25 -8.56 -3.14
C ALA A 162 8.70 -8.95 -4.55
N LEU A 163 8.20 -8.21 -5.54
CA LEU A 163 8.56 -8.43 -6.93
C LEU A 163 9.92 -7.80 -7.22
N ASP A 164 10.69 -8.46 -8.08
CA ASP A 164 11.85 -7.86 -8.72
C ASP A 164 11.42 -6.64 -9.54
N PHE A 165 12.23 -5.59 -9.50
CA PHE A 165 11.96 -4.36 -10.23
C PHE A 165 13.26 -3.70 -10.68
N ASP A 166 13.18 -2.94 -11.77
CA ASP A 166 14.27 -2.07 -12.22
C ASP A 166 14.24 -0.76 -11.40
N PRO A 167 15.32 -0.41 -10.66
CA PRO A 167 15.37 0.84 -9.89
C PRO A 167 15.10 2.11 -10.69
N ALA A 168 15.26 2.09 -12.02
CA ALA A 168 14.99 3.21 -12.90
C ALA A 168 13.48 3.50 -13.08
N ILE A 169 12.59 2.60 -12.67
CA ILE A 169 11.13 2.82 -12.78
C ILE A 169 10.59 3.72 -11.69
N VAL A 170 11.24 3.73 -10.53
CA VAL A 170 10.93 4.63 -9.42
C VAL A 170 11.34 6.03 -9.83
#